data_AF-H0EV66-F1
#
_entry.id   AF-H0EV66-F1
#
_cell.length_a   1.000
_cell.length_b   1.000
_cell.length_c   1.000
_cell.angle_alpha   90.00
_cell.angle_beta   90.00
_cell.angle_gamma   90.00
#
_symmetry.space_group_name_H-M   'P 1'
#
loop_
_entity.id
_entity.type
_entity.pdbx_description
1 polymer ?
#
loop_
_entity_poly.entity_id
_entity_poly.type
_entity_poly.pdbx_seq_one_letter_code
_entity_poly.pdbx_strand_id
1 'polypeptide(L)'
;MATPAVRSFENGRVMAMAVMMAYVGAGRGEVETQRTPDFTTFQYRSLIHLTSTYLIIITSLKMGLHRESSASNVESGYASGASSTASLPSVVFTKQHLKFLNSTLNNLSPIDILRWCKISLPNLYQTTAFGISGLVTLDMLSKIGAETPDLPPIDAIFLDTTYHFQETHALIEKTKARYPNVHLHIYKPQGVDTTAEFEAKYGKELWKTDDNLYDWVAKVEPAQRAYSDLSVGAVLTGRRRSQGAKRDSLDIIEVDEAGLIKINPLASWSFKQVQEYIKANDVPYNELLDRGYKSVGDWHSTEPVKEGEDERAGRWKGQEKSECGIHNKRMEVGSPESEKSDEQVEHVSETHLRPSTYAIEV
;
A
#
# COMPACT_ATOMS: atom_id res chain seq x y z
N MET A 1 71.51 20.51 5.32
CA MET A 1 71.24 20.45 6.78
C MET A 1 69.77 20.71 7.01
N ALA A 2 69.21 20.07 8.04
CA ALA A 2 67.86 20.21 8.61
C ALA A 2 66.71 19.37 8.00
N THR A 3 66.43 18.28 8.74
CA THR A 3 65.18 17.52 8.88
C THR A 3 64.16 18.29 9.77
N PRO A 4 62.91 17.80 9.99
CA PRO A 4 61.68 18.55 9.70
C PRO A 4 60.86 18.94 10.95
N ALA A 5 59.73 19.63 10.75
CA ALA A 5 58.71 19.81 11.79
C ALA A 5 57.32 19.38 11.27
N VAL A 6 56.71 18.51 12.07
CA VAL A 6 55.35 17.97 12.01
C VAL A 6 54.34 19.07 12.33
N ARG A 7 53.22 19.14 11.59
CA ARG A 7 51.92 19.58 12.13
C ARG A 7 50.76 18.86 11.45
N SER A 8 49.94 18.27 12.31
CA SER A 8 48.64 17.64 12.11
C SER A 8 47.56 18.63 11.68
N PHE A 9 46.72 18.25 10.70
CA PHE A 9 45.40 18.84 10.49
C PHE A 9 44.38 17.78 10.03
N GLU A 10 43.39 17.59 10.90
CA GLU A 10 41.95 17.39 10.68
C GLU A 10 41.45 16.50 9.53
N ASN A 11 40.88 15.36 9.95
CA ASN A 11 39.91 14.56 9.22
C ASN A 11 38.57 15.31 9.12
N GLY A 12 38.12 15.56 7.89
CA GLY A 12 36.77 16.02 7.63
C GLY A 12 36.49 16.16 6.14
N ARG A 13 35.62 15.28 5.62
CA ARG A 13 35.06 15.24 4.26
C ARG A 13 35.98 14.65 3.18
N VAL A 14 35.63 13.44 2.72
CA VAL A 14 35.21 13.10 1.34
C VAL A 14 35.08 11.58 1.28
N MET A 15 33.85 11.05 1.38
CA MET A 15 33.54 9.66 1.04
C MET A 15 32.11 9.63 0.50
N ALA A 16 31.96 10.18 -0.70
CA ALA A 16 30.79 10.00 -1.55
C ALA A 16 31.22 10.32 -2.99
N MET A 17 32.00 9.42 -3.60
CA MET A 17 32.17 9.27 -5.06
C MET A 17 33.30 8.28 -5.35
N ALA A 18 33.03 6.97 -5.27
CA ALA A 18 33.88 5.94 -5.88
C ALA A 18 33.17 4.57 -5.95
N VAL A 19 31.94 4.50 -6.49
CA VAL A 19 31.38 3.22 -6.99
C VAL A 19 30.59 3.50 -8.27
N MET A 20 31.26 4.02 -9.31
CA MET A 20 30.73 3.98 -10.67
C MET A 20 31.86 4.29 -11.66
N MET A 21 32.64 3.28 -12.05
CA MET A 21 33.30 3.15 -13.37
C MET A 21 34.32 2.01 -13.34
N ALA A 22 33.94 0.87 -13.93
CA ALA A 22 34.86 -0.01 -14.66
C ALA A 22 34.03 -1.14 -15.29
N TYR A 23 33.64 -1.02 -16.56
CA TYR A 23 33.45 -2.15 -17.49
C TYR A 23 33.14 -1.63 -18.91
N VAL A 24 34.18 -1.38 -19.72
CA VAL A 24 34.13 -1.47 -21.19
C VAL A 24 35.55 -1.78 -21.69
N GLY A 25 35.74 -2.88 -22.43
CA GLY A 25 36.96 -3.11 -23.22
C GLY A 25 37.35 -4.58 -23.44
N ALA A 26 36.74 -5.23 -24.45
CA ALA A 26 37.29 -6.41 -25.14
C ALA A 26 38.65 -6.07 -25.79
N GLY A 27 39.63 -6.94 -26.07
CA GLY A 27 39.74 -8.39 -26.22
C GLY A 27 40.81 -8.63 -27.31
N ARG A 28 41.73 -9.60 -27.13
CA ARG A 28 42.49 -10.36 -28.15
C ARG A 28 43.63 -11.15 -27.49
N GLY A 29 43.69 -12.46 -27.73
CA GLY A 29 44.81 -13.34 -27.35
C GLY A 29 44.38 -14.80 -27.22
N GLU A 30 45.11 -15.71 -27.84
CA GLU A 30 44.73 -17.04 -28.31
C GLU A 30 44.70 -18.19 -27.28
N VAL A 31 43.85 -19.17 -27.61
CA VAL A 31 43.82 -20.63 -27.38
C VAL A 31 44.93 -21.28 -26.54
N GLU A 32 44.55 -21.96 -25.43
CA GLU A 32 45.00 -23.34 -25.14
C GLU A 32 44.05 -24.06 -24.16
N THR A 33 43.78 -25.33 -24.47
CA THR A 33 42.87 -26.25 -23.77
C THR A 33 43.45 -26.78 -22.46
N GLN A 34 42.72 -26.67 -21.34
CA GLN A 34 42.82 -27.60 -20.20
C GLN A 34 41.62 -27.50 -19.24
N ARG A 35 41.35 -28.62 -18.56
CA ARG A 35 40.15 -29.01 -17.79
C ARG A 35 39.59 -27.94 -16.83
N THR A 36 38.27 -27.84 -16.78
CA THR A 36 37.46 -27.04 -15.85
C THR A 36 37.46 -27.59 -14.41
N PRO A 37 37.52 -26.71 -13.39
CA PRO A 37 36.81 -26.93 -12.14
C PRO A 37 35.66 -25.92 -11.94
N ASP A 38 34.67 -26.36 -11.17
CA ASP A 38 33.36 -25.75 -10.90
C ASP A 38 33.37 -24.27 -10.48
N PHE A 39 32.43 -23.52 -11.05
CA PHE A 39 32.23 -22.07 -10.88
C PHE A 39 31.28 -21.69 -9.71
N THR A 40 31.10 -22.56 -8.71
CA THR A 40 30.14 -22.35 -7.60
C THR A 40 30.76 -21.93 -6.26
N THR A 41 32.08 -21.70 -6.18
CA THR A 41 32.75 -21.53 -4.87
C THR A 41 33.35 -20.15 -4.57
N PHE A 42 33.14 -19.13 -5.42
CA PHE A 42 33.79 -17.81 -5.24
C PHE A 42 32.89 -16.61 -4.91
N GLN A 43 31.57 -16.79 -4.73
CA GLN A 43 30.68 -15.70 -4.28
C GLN A 43 30.16 -15.80 -2.84
N TYR A 44 30.49 -16.86 -2.09
CA TYR A 44 29.97 -17.05 -0.72
C TYR A 44 30.86 -16.53 0.42
N ARG A 45 32.03 -15.93 0.13
CA ARG A 45 32.95 -15.45 1.18
C ARG A 45 32.90 -13.95 1.49
N SER A 46 32.12 -13.16 0.75
CA SER A 46 32.05 -11.70 0.97
C SER A 46 30.77 -11.20 1.64
N LEU A 47 29.79 -12.07 1.94
CA LEU A 47 28.58 -11.71 2.72
C LEU A 47 28.62 -12.15 4.21
N ILE A 48 29.58 -12.99 4.61
CA ILE A 48 29.65 -13.52 5.99
C ILE A 48 30.35 -12.55 6.96
N HIS A 49 31.06 -11.53 6.48
CA HIS A 49 31.72 -10.54 7.34
C HIS A 49 30.87 -9.32 7.73
N LEU A 50 29.65 -9.17 7.19
CA LEU A 50 28.75 -8.06 7.54
C LEU A 50 27.69 -8.43 8.60
N THR A 51 27.46 -9.71 8.88
CA THR A 51 26.49 -10.16 9.91
C THR A 51 27.13 -10.47 11.26
N SER A 52 28.45 -10.70 11.32
CA SER A 52 29.15 -11.02 12.57
C SER A 52 29.37 -9.81 13.48
N THR A 53 29.41 -8.59 12.94
CA THR A 53 29.63 -7.36 13.72
C THR A 53 28.36 -6.88 14.41
N TYR A 54 27.19 -7.23 13.89
CA TYR A 54 25.89 -6.84 14.46
C TYR A 54 25.49 -7.74 15.66
N LEU A 55 25.95 -9.00 15.68
CA LEU A 55 25.63 -9.94 16.75
C LEU A 55 26.41 -9.69 18.05
N ILE A 56 27.60 -9.07 17.98
CA ILE A 56 28.45 -8.78 19.15
C ILE A 56 27.89 -7.61 19.99
N ILE A 57 27.14 -6.70 19.39
CA ILE A 57 26.58 -5.52 20.08
C ILE A 57 25.41 -5.92 21.01
N ILE A 58 24.65 -6.96 20.67
CA ILE A 58 23.45 -7.36 21.42
C ILE A 58 23.80 -8.12 22.71
N THR A 59 24.90 -8.88 22.73
CA THR A 59 25.34 -9.63 23.93
C THR A 59 25.93 -8.74 25.03
N SER A 60 26.51 -7.59 24.69
CA SER A 60 27.15 -6.70 25.68
C SER A 60 26.17 -5.81 26.45
N LEU A 61 24.89 -5.73 26.04
CA LEU A 61 23.86 -4.96 26.75
C LEU A 61 23.16 -5.72 27.88
N LYS A 62 23.47 -7.01 28.10
CA LYS A 62 22.78 -7.86 29.10
C LYS A 62 23.57 -8.12 30.39
N MET A 63 24.73 -7.51 30.56
CA MET A 63 25.54 -7.60 31.79
C MET A 63 25.99 -6.22 32.24
N GLY A 64 25.19 -5.55 33.07
CA GLY A 64 25.56 -4.24 33.58
C GLY A 64 24.45 -3.55 34.39
N LEU A 65 23.94 -4.19 35.43
CA LEU A 65 23.16 -3.52 36.47
C LEU A 65 23.89 -3.69 37.81
N HIS A 66 24.82 -2.78 38.09
CA HIS A 66 25.17 -2.41 39.45
C HIS A 66 25.39 -0.90 39.54
N ARG A 67 24.83 -0.36 40.62
CA ARG A 67 24.49 1.02 40.94
C ARG A 67 25.70 1.82 41.44
N GLU A 68 25.88 3.06 40.99
CA GLU A 68 26.32 4.20 41.82
C GLU A 68 26.08 5.55 41.11
N SER A 69 25.77 6.57 41.90
CA SER A 69 25.20 7.87 41.50
C SER A 69 26.23 9.00 41.45
N SER A 70 26.11 9.93 40.49
CA SER A 70 26.30 11.37 40.74
C SER A 70 25.80 12.21 39.57
N ALA A 71 25.15 13.33 39.91
CA ALA A 71 24.35 14.19 39.06
C ALA A 71 25.07 14.91 37.91
N SER A 72 24.39 14.98 36.77
CA SER A 72 24.29 16.20 35.94
C SER A 72 23.00 16.12 35.15
N ASN A 73 22.01 16.90 35.57
CA ASN A 73 20.65 16.92 35.03
C ASN A 73 20.68 17.53 33.61
N VAL A 74 20.70 16.68 32.60
CA VAL A 74 20.28 17.03 31.23
C VAL A 74 19.13 16.09 30.92
N GLU A 75 17.93 16.64 31.00
CA GLU A 75 16.65 15.96 30.88
C GLU A 75 16.46 15.43 29.45
N SER A 76 16.89 14.20 29.18
CA SER A 76 16.43 13.43 28.03
C SER A 76 15.13 12.74 28.43
N GLY A 77 14.00 13.19 27.85
CA GLY A 77 12.65 12.71 28.13
C GLY A 77 12.39 11.26 27.71
N TYR A 78 13.02 10.31 28.39
CA TYR A 78 12.60 8.91 28.39
C TYR A 78 11.55 8.73 29.47
N ALA A 79 10.28 8.84 29.09
CA ALA A 79 9.18 8.40 29.91
C ALA A 79 9.36 6.90 30.19
N SER A 80 9.56 6.57 31.47
CA SER A 80 9.64 5.20 31.96
C SER A 80 8.26 4.54 31.90
N GLY A 81 8.27 3.24 31.59
CA GLY A 81 7.12 2.42 31.25
C GLY A 81 5.90 2.58 32.17
N ALA A 82 4.79 2.97 31.55
CA ALA A 82 3.47 2.51 31.95
C ALA A 82 3.04 1.46 30.92
N SER A 83 2.40 0.40 31.39
CA SER A 83 1.80 -0.68 30.61
C SER A 83 0.84 -0.14 29.55
N SER A 84 1.36 0.24 28.38
CA SER A 84 0.58 0.37 27.17
C SER A 84 0.53 -1.03 26.54
N THR A 85 -0.67 -1.53 26.26
CA THR A 85 -0.83 -2.46 25.14
C THR A 85 -0.02 -1.87 23.99
N ALA A 86 1.08 -2.52 23.59
CA ALA A 86 2.01 -1.95 22.63
C ALA A 86 1.29 -1.86 21.27
N SER A 87 0.56 -0.76 21.05
CA SER A 87 0.03 -0.43 19.76
C SER A 87 1.24 -0.19 18.86
N LEU A 88 1.25 -0.85 17.71
CA LEU A 88 2.30 -0.62 16.72
C LEU A 88 2.32 0.88 16.37
N PRO A 89 3.51 1.46 16.15
CA PRO A 89 3.60 2.88 15.86
C PRO A 89 2.82 3.21 14.58
N SER A 90 2.01 4.26 14.65
CA SER A 90 1.33 4.80 13.47
C SER A 90 2.36 5.33 12.48
N VAL A 91 2.28 4.88 11.22
CA VAL A 91 3.15 5.35 10.13
C VAL A 91 2.50 6.58 9.50
N VAL A 92 3.24 7.69 9.46
CA VAL A 92 2.78 8.94 8.86
C VAL A 92 3.76 9.39 7.78
N PHE A 93 3.24 9.66 6.58
CA PHE A 93 4.04 10.21 5.48
C PHE A 93 3.78 11.71 5.33
N THR A 94 4.85 12.51 5.37
CA THR A 94 4.80 13.90 4.92
C THR A 94 4.64 13.96 3.40
N LYS A 95 4.23 15.11 2.87
CA LYS A 95 4.16 15.32 1.40
C LYS A 95 5.51 15.05 0.73
N GLN A 96 6.61 15.42 1.38
CA GLN A 96 7.97 15.19 0.90
C GLN A 96 8.32 13.69 0.91
N HIS A 97 7.94 12.94 1.95
CA HIS A 97 8.07 11.49 1.97
C HIS A 97 7.30 10.84 0.81
N LEU A 98 6.02 11.21 0.63
CA LEU A 98 5.21 10.66 -0.46
C LEU A 98 5.82 10.95 -1.82
N LYS A 99 6.27 12.18 -2.07
CA LYS A 99 6.93 12.55 -3.34
C LYS A 99 8.19 11.70 -3.58
N PHE A 100 9.04 11.53 -2.56
CA PHE A 100 10.26 10.72 -2.67
C PHE A 100 9.95 9.25 -2.89
N LEU A 101 9.05 8.67 -2.09
CA LEU A 101 8.69 7.26 -2.15
C LEU A 101 8.01 6.94 -3.48
N ASN A 102 7.04 7.73 -3.92
CA ASN A 102 6.39 7.51 -5.22
C ASN A 102 7.40 7.61 -6.37
N SER A 103 8.33 8.58 -6.35
CA SER A 103 9.39 8.66 -7.35
C SER A 103 10.29 7.41 -7.36
N THR A 104 10.64 6.90 -6.19
CA THR A 104 11.53 5.74 -6.04
C THR A 104 10.84 4.44 -6.43
N LEU A 105 9.66 4.18 -5.85
CA LEU A 105 8.92 2.93 -6.03
C LEU A 105 8.38 2.76 -7.46
N ASN A 106 8.14 3.85 -8.21
CA ASN A 106 7.76 3.76 -9.62
C ASN A 106 8.81 3.04 -10.50
N ASN A 107 10.06 2.97 -10.05
CA ASN A 107 11.15 2.30 -10.78
C ASN A 107 11.36 0.84 -10.35
N LEU A 108 10.54 0.33 -9.42
CA LEU A 108 10.67 -1.03 -8.89
C LEU A 108 9.64 -1.97 -9.50
N SER A 109 9.94 -3.26 -9.43
CA SER A 109 8.97 -4.30 -9.77
C SER A 109 7.88 -4.41 -8.69
N PRO A 110 6.66 -4.88 -9.01
CA PRO A 110 5.60 -5.03 -8.01
C PRO A 110 6.01 -5.92 -6.83
N ILE A 111 6.77 -6.99 -7.06
CA ILE A 111 7.22 -7.87 -5.97
C ILE A 111 8.18 -7.15 -5.01
N ASP A 112 9.03 -6.24 -5.52
CA ASP A 112 9.93 -5.45 -4.67
C ASP A 112 9.16 -4.37 -3.90
N ILE A 113 8.14 -3.76 -4.51
CA ILE A 113 7.21 -2.85 -3.80
C ILE A 113 6.52 -3.61 -2.65
N LEU A 114 6.03 -4.83 -2.91
CA LEU A 114 5.37 -5.65 -1.90
C LEU A 114 6.32 -6.06 -0.76
N ARG A 115 7.57 -6.42 -1.08
CA ARG A 115 8.61 -6.69 -0.05
C ARG A 115 8.86 -5.46 0.80
N TRP A 116 8.97 -4.28 0.19
CA TRP A 116 9.12 -3.02 0.93
C TRP A 116 7.93 -2.75 1.85
N CYS A 117 6.70 -2.95 1.37
CA CYS A 117 5.49 -2.77 2.16
C CYS A 117 5.45 -3.70 3.38
N LYS A 118 5.74 -5.00 3.19
CA LYS A 118 5.72 -6.00 4.28
C LYS A 118 6.70 -5.66 5.41
N ILE A 119 7.83 -5.02 5.08
CA ILE A 119 8.85 -4.62 6.06
C ILE A 119 8.49 -3.28 6.73
N SER A 120 7.92 -2.34 5.97
CA SER A 120 7.82 -0.94 6.38
C SER A 120 6.48 -0.56 6.99
N LEU A 121 5.41 -1.30 6.70
CA LEU A 121 4.04 -0.94 7.04
C LEU A 121 3.44 -1.94 8.04
N PRO A 122 3.26 -1.57 9.32
CA PRO A 122 2.51 -2.37 10.27
C PRO A 122 1.01 -2.37 9.91
N ASN A 123 0.29 -3.39 10.37
CA ASN A 123 -1.16 -3.55 10.12
C ASN A 123 -1.53 -3.40 8.64
N LEU A 124 -0.73 -4.02 7.77
CA LEU A 124 -0.92 -4.05 6.34
C LEU A 124 -1.83 -5.21 5.94
N TYR A 125 -2.88 -4.89 5.19
CA TYR A 125 -3.83 -5.85 4.62
C TYR A 125 -3.90 -5.71 3.11
N GLN A 126 -4.45 -6.71 2.43
CA GLN A 126 -4.88 -6.57 1.04
C GLN A 126 -6.41 -6.43 0.98
N THR A 127 -6.93 -5.32 0.45
CA THR A 127 -8.36 -5.25 0.10
C THR A 127 -8.55 -5.77 -1.32
N THR A 128 -9.36 -6.81 -1.49
CA THR A 128 -9.55 -7.48 -2.78
C THR A 128 -11.02 -7.74 -3.06
N ALA A 129 -11.41 -7.60 -4.33
CA ALA A 129 -12.68 -8.11 -4.88
C ALA A 129 -12.42 -9.31 -5.80
N PHE A 130 -11.24 -9.93 -5.69
CA PHE A 130 -10.77 -11.03 -6.55
C PHE A 130 -10.72 -10.69 -8.05
N GLY A 131 -10.59 -9.40 -8.38
CA GLY A 131 -10.18 -8.97 -9.71
C GLY A 131 -8.74 -9.42 -10.00
N ILE A 132 -8.41 -9.59 -11.28
CA ILE A 132 -7.14 -10.21 -11.69
C ILE A 132 -5.89 -9.55 -11.10
N SER A 133 -5.88 -8.23 -10.93
CA SER A 133 -4.75 -7.53 -10.30
C SER A 133 -4.62 -7.85 -8.81
N GLY A 134 -5.75 -7.97 -8.09
CA GLY A 134 -5.74 -8.42 -6.70
C GLY A 134 -5.23 -9.85 -6.58
N LEU A 135 -5.58 -10.73 -7.51
CA LEU A 135 -5.10 -12.12 -7.54
C LEU A 135 -3.59 -12.22 -7.79
N VAL A 136 -3.04 -11.38 -8.69
CA VAL A 136 -1.59 -11.28 -8.88
C VAL A 136 -0.90 -10.84 -7.60
N THR A 137 -1.40 -9.80 -6.93
CA THR A 137 -0.85 -9.35 -5.66
C THR A 137 -0.89 -10.47 -4.62
N LEU A 138 -2.00 -11.20 -4.51
CA LEU A 138 -2.17 -12.29 -3.57
C LEU A 138 -1.15 -13.43 -3.80
N ASP A 139 -0.95 -13.83 -5.06
CA ASP A 139 0.05 -14.84 -5.42
C ASP A 139 1.48 -14.38 -5.08
N MET A 140 1.83 -13.13 -5.41
CA MET A 140 3.13 -12.55 -5.05
C MET A 140 3.34 -12.51 -3.53
N LEU A 141 2.32 -12.13 -2.77
CA LEU A 141 2.37 -12.14 -1.30
C LEU A 141 2.56 -13.55 -0.73
N SER A 142 1.91 -14.56 -1.33
CA SER A 142 2.10 -15.96 -0.93
C SER A 142 3.54 -16.42 -1.15
N LYS A 143 4.15 -16.07 -2.29
CA LYS A 143 5.57 -16.35 -2.57
C LYS A 143 6.50 -15.65 -1.59
N ILE A 144 6.28 -14.36 -1.32
CA ILE A 144 7.05 -13.61 -0.30
C ILE A 144 6.91 -14.26 1.08
N GLY A 145 5.71 -14.73 1.45
CA GLY A 145 5.46 -15.44 2.70
C GLY A 145 6.27 -16.73 2.80
N ALA A 146 6.40 -17.48 1.71
CA ALA A 146 7.25 -18.67 1.67
C ALA A 146 8.75 -18.35 1.79
N GLU A 147 9.20 -17.20 1.29
CA GLU A 147 10.58 -16.69 1.47
C GLU A 147 10.86 -16.22 2.91
N THR A 148 9.83 -15.79 3.64
CA THR A 148 9.94 -15.17 4.97
C THR A 148 8.94 -15.74 5.98
N PRO A 149 9.03 -17.05 6.32
CA PRO A 149 8.03 -17.74 7.13
C PRO A 149 7.93 -17.22 8.56
N ASP A 150 8.98 -16.58 9.08
CA ASP A 150 9.01 -16.01 10.43
C ASP A 150 8.28 -14.65 10.51
N LEU A 151 7.94 -14.04 9.38
CA LEU A 151 7.18 -12.79 9.33
C LEU A 151 5.68 -13.08 9.20
N PRO A 152 4.81 -12.33 9.92
CA PRO A 152 3.37 -12.48 9.81
C PRO A 152 2.88 -12.42 8.35
N PRO A 153 1.90 -13.25 7.95
CA PRO A 153 1.28 -13.14 6.64
C PRO A 153 0.55 -11.80 6.50
N ILE A 154 0.31 -11.41 5.26
CA ILE A 154 -0.57 -10.27 4.96
C ILE A 154 -1.94 -10.86 4.66
N ASP A 155 -2.90 -10.54 5.54
CA ASP A 155 -4.28 -11.01 5.42
C ASP A 155 -5.04 -10.22 4.35
N ALA A 156 -6.12 -10.82 3.85
CA ALA A 156 -6.99 -10.22 2.84
C ALA A 156 -8.34 -9.80 3.45
N ILE A 157 -8.89 -8.71 2.94
CA ILE A 157 -10.23 -8.20 3.27
C ILE A 157 -11.08 -8.27 2.00
N PHE A 158 -12.23 -8.93 2.09
CA PHE A 158 -13.24 -8.96 1.03
C PHE A 158 -14.55 -8.38 1.55
N LEU A 159 -15.18 -7.55 0.72
CA LEU A 159 -16.47 -6.94 1.00
C LEU A 159 -17.53 -7.69 0.19
N ASP A 160 -18.31 -8.51 0.88
CA ASP A 160 -19.42 -9.23 0.29
C ASP A 160 -20.66 -8.34 0.29
N THR A 161 -20.98 -7.77 -0.88
CA THR A 161 -22.13 -6.89 -1.08
C THR A 161 -23.45 -7.63 -1.03
N THR A 162 -23.43 -8.97 -1.01
CA THR A 162 -24.58 -9.88 -1.26
C THR A 162 -25.09 -9.86 -2.70
N TYR A 163 -24.44 -9.13 -3.61
CA TYR A 163 -24.78 -9.02 -5.03
C TYR A 163 -23.63 -9.43 -5.97
N HIS A 164 -22.63 -10.14 -5.46
CA HIS A 164 -21.57 -10.70 -6.31
C HIS A 164 -22.10 -11.82 -7.22
N PHE A 165 -21.40 -12.08 -8.32
CA PHE A 165 -21.65 -13.25 -9.13
C PHE A 165 -21.33 -14.54 -8.37
N GLN A 166 -22.04 -15.63 -8.69
CA GLN A 166 -21.74 -16.96 -8.14
C GLN A 166 -20.32 -17.42 -8.52
N GLU A 167 -19.86 -17.05 -9.72
CA GLU A 167 -18.49 -17.31 -10.19
C GLU A 167 -17.44 -16.61 -9.31
N THR A 168 -17.75 -15.42 -8.75
CA THR A 168 -16.86 -14.75 -7.79
C THR A 168 -16.80 -15.53 -6.48
N HIS A 169 -17.93 -16.03 -5.97
CA HIS A 169 -17.92 -16.88 -4.77
C HIS A 169 -17.18 -18.21 -4.99
N ALA A 170 -17.36 -18.84 -6.15
CA ALA A 170 -16.63 -20.05 -6.52
C ALA A 170 -15.11 -19.79 -6.62
N LEU A 171 -14.70 -18.62 -7.13
CA LEU A 171 -13.31 -18.21 -7.16
C LEU A 171 -12.73 -17.99 -5.76
N ILE A 172 -13.50 -17.44 -4.82
CA ILE A 172 -13.06 -17.26 -3.44
C ILE A 172 -12.64 -18.60 -2.84
N GLU A 173 -13.45 -19.64 -3.01
CA GLU A 173 -13.14 -20.98 -2.49
C GLU A 173 -11.91 -21.60 -3.17
N LYS A 174 -11.77 -21.45 -4.50
CA LYS A 174 -10.55 -21.85 -5.23
C LYS A 174 -9.31 -21.12 -4.70
N THR A 175 -9.46 -19.85 -4.38
CA THR A 175 -8.37 -18.99 -3.90
C THR A 175 -7.95 -19.36 -2.48
N LYS A 176 -8.90 -19.62 -1.58
CA LYS A 176 -8.62 -20.13 -0.21
C LYS A 176 -7.88 -21.46 -0.26
N ALA A 177 -8.31 -22.37 -1.14
CA ALA A 177 -7.65 -23.66 -1.31
C ALA A 177 -6.21 -23.51 -1.86
N ARG A 178 -5.99 -22.56 -2.77
CA ARG A 178 -4.67 -22.30 -3.38
C ARG A 178 -3.70 -21.61 -2.41
N TYR A 179 -4.19 -20.72 -1.56
CA TYR A 179 -3.41 -19.91 -0.62
C TYR A 179 -3.89 -20.09 0.83
N PRO A 180 -3.71 -21.28 1.43
CA PRO A 180 -4.27 -21.62 2.74
C PRO A 180 -3.69 -20.80 3.90
N ASN A 181 -2.55 -20.13 3.69
CA ASN A 181 -1.87 -19.32 4.71
C ASN A 181 -2.31 -17.84 4.68
N VAL A 182 -3.27 -17.47 3.84
CA VAL A 182 -3.84 -16.11 3.81
C VAL A 182 -5.21 -16.15 4.47
N HIS A 183 -5.35 -15.47 5.61
CA HIS A 183 -6.66 -15.34 6.23
C HIS A 183 -7.51 -14.35 5.42
N LEU A 184 -8.74 -14.74 5.08
CA LEU A 184 -9.69 -13.89 4.38
C LEU A 184 -10.77 -13.40 5.35
N HIS A 185 -10.71 -12.12 5.68
CA HIS A 185 -11.72 -11.42 6.46
C HIS A 185 -12.86 -10.99 5.54
N ILE A 186 -14.08 -11.48 5.80
CA ILE A 186 -15.26 -11.17 4.98
C ILE A 186 -16.18 -10.22 5.77
N TYR A 187 -16.44 -9.06 5.20
CA TYR A 187 -17.36 -8.07 5.76
C TYR A 187 -18.56 -7.90 4.84
N LYS A 188 -19.75 -7.85 5.45
CA LYS A 188 -21.05 -7.68 4.81
C LYS A 188 -21.73 -6.39 5.27
N PRO A 189 -22.76 -5.91 4.56
CA PRO A 189 -23.66 -4.87 5.06
C PRO A 189 -24.11 -5.18 6.50
N GLN A 190 -24.11 -4.17 7.37
CA GLN A 190 -24.36 -4.38 8.79
C GLN A 190 -25.73 -5.01 9.07
N GLY A 191 -25.74 -6.15 9.76
CA GLY A 191 -26.94 -6.87 10.16
C GLY A 191 -27.68 -7.54 8.99
N VAL A 192 -26.94 -7.88 7.92
CA VAL A 192 -27.45 -8.54 6.72
C VAL A 192 -26.48 -9.63 6.31
N ASP A 193 -26.98 -10.85 6.13
CA ASP A 193 -26.21 -11.99 5.67
C ASP A 193 -26.54 -12.43 4.24
N THR A 194 -27.74 -12.10 3.76
CA THR A 194 -28.25 -12.52 2.46
C THR A 194 -28.84 -11.37 1.67
N THR A 195 -28.93 -11.52 0.34
CA THR A 195 -29.60 -10.56 -0.54
C THR A 195 -31.06 -10.33 -0.11
N ALA A 196 -31.77 -11.36 0.32
CA ALA A 196 -33.16 -11.25 0.76
C ALA A 196 -33.31 -10.38 2.02
N GLU A 197 -32.38 -10.49 2.97
CA GLU A 197 -32.33 -9.62 4.16
C GLU A 197 -31.95 -8.19 3.79
N PHE A 198 -31.03 -8.01 2.83
CA PHE A 198 -30.68 -6.69 2.31
C PHE A 198 -31.93 -6.00 1.73
N GLU A 199 -32.65 -6.70 0.86
CA GLU A 199 -33.86 -6.18 0.22
C GLU A 199 -34.99 -5.93 1.22
N ALA A 200 -35.12 -6.77 2.25
CA ALA A 200 -36.10 -6.56 3.32
C ALA A 200 -35.81 -5.30 4.15
N LYS A 201 -34.52 -4.99 4.36
CA LYS A 201 -34.09 -3.86 5.18
C LYS A 201 -34.04 -2.54 4.41
N TYR A 202 -33.53 -2.55 3.18
CA TYR A 202 -33.25 -1.34 2.40
C TYR A 202 -34.11 -1.19 1.14
N GLY A 203 -34.92 -2.20 0.81
CA GLY A 203 -35.72 -2.23 -0.42
C GLY A 203 -35.04 -2.97 -1.57
N LYS A 204 -35.86 -3.46 -2.49
CA LYS A 204 -35.41 -4.13 -3.72
C LYS A 204 -34.77 -3.15 -4.67
N GLU A 205 -33.74 -3.61 -5.38
CA GLU A 205 -33.09 -2.82 -6.43
C GLU A 205 -32.62 -1.44 -5.98
N LEU A 206 -32.14 -1.31 -4.73
CA LEU A 206 -31.71 -0.04 -4.14
C LEU A 206 -30.72 0.72 -5.03
N TRP A 207 -29.84 0.02 -5.76
CA TRP A 207 -28.89 0.61 -6.71
C TRP A 207 -29.56 1.39 -7.86
N LYS A 208 -30.85 1.19 -8.12
CA LYS A 208 -31.64 1.97 -9.10
C LYS A 208 -32.32 3.18 -8.46
N THR A 209 -32.74 3.07 -7.21
CA THR A 209 -33.53 4.11 -6.53
C THR A 209 -32.65 5.11 -5.77
N ASP A 210 -31.54 4.63 -5.20
CA ASP A 210 -30.56 5.42 -4.45
C ASP A 210 -29.17 4.75 -4.50
N ASP A 211 -28.42 5.01 -5.58
CA ASP A 211 -27.07 4.45 -5.78
C ASP A 211 -26.06 4.91 -4.71
N ASN A 212 -26.24 6.11 -4.15
CA ASN A 212 -25.36 6.62 -3.09
C ASN A 212 -25.58 5.83 -1.80
N LEU A 213 -26.83 5.61 -1.40
CA LEU A 213 -27.14 4.79 -0.23
C LEU A 213 -26.69 3.34 -0.44
N TYR A 214 -26.90 2.76 -1.63
CA TYR A 214 -26.40 1.42 -1.96
C TYR A 214 -24.88 1.32 -1.80
N ASP A 215 -24.12 2.24 -2.40
CA ASP A 215 -22.66 2.23 -2.26
C ASP A 215 -22.22 2.40 -0.81
N TRP A 216 -22.91 3.23 -0.03
CA TRP A 216 -22.60 3.41 1.39
C TRP A 216 -22.81 2.12 2.18
N VAL A 217 -24.03 1.58 2.19
CA VAL A 217 -24.39 0.44 3.06
C VAL A 217 -23.79 -0.88 2.59
N ALA A 218 -23.60 -1.07 1.28
CA ALA A 218 -23.08 -2.32 0.73
C ALA A 218 -21.55 -2.36 0.67
N LYS A 219 -20.87 -1.21 0.67
CA LYS A 219 -19.43 -1.13 0.37
C LYS A 219 -18.64 -0.22 1.31
N VAL A 220 -19.06 1.03 1.49
CA VAL A 220 -18.26 2.00 2.26
C VAL A 220 -18.31 1.69 3.75
N GLU A 221 -19.49 1.53 4.34
CA GLU A 221 -19.64 1.18 5.76
C GLU A 221 -18.94 -0.15 6.11
N PRO A 222 -19.14 -1.25 5.35
CA PRO A 222 -18.44 -2.50 5.64
C PRO A 222 -16.91 -2.37 5.55
N ALA A 223 -16.39 -1.55 4.63
CA ALA A 223 -14.97 -1.28 4.53
C ALA A 223 -14.44 -0.51 5.75
N GLN A 224 -15.12 0.56 6.14
CA GLN A 224 -14.73 1.37 7.30
C GLN A 224 -14.75 0.54 8.59
N ARG A 225 -15.80 -0.27 8.77
CA ARG A 225 -15.89 -1.21 9.90
C ARG A 225 -14.77 -2.25 9.87
N ALA A 226 -14.49 -2.84 8.72
CA ALA A 226 -13.36 -3.77 8.59
C ALA A 226 -12.03 -3.13 8.98
N TYR A 227 -11.79 -1.89 8.55
CA TYR A 227 -10.56 -1.17 8.87
C TYR A 227 -10.44 -0.85 10.36
N SER A 228 -11.57 -0.53 11.02
CA SER A 228 -11.61 -0.29 12.45
C SER A 228 -11.40 -1.58 13.26
N ASP A 229 -12.19 -2.61 12.97
CA ASP A 229 -12.17 -3.90 13.68
C ASP A 229 -10.80 -4.58 13.60
N LEU A 230 -10.13 -4.46 12.45
CA LEU A 230 -8.81 -5.06 12.19
C LEU A 230 -7.63 -4.09 12.46
N SER A 231 -7.90 -2.87 12.93
CA SER A 231 -6.89 -1.82 13.19
C SER A 231 -5.96 -1.56 11.99
N VAL A 232 -6.54 -1.51 10.79
CA VAL A 232 -5.82 -1.41 9.51
C VAL A 232 -5.10 -0.06 9.40
N GLY A 233 -3.77 -0.10 9.23
CA GLY A 233 -2.95 1.09 8.98
C GLY A 233 -2.66 1.30 7.50
N ALA A 234 -2.65 0.22 6.71
CA ALA A 234 -2.36 0.26 5.29
C ALA A 234 -3.10 -0.83 4.52
N VAL A 235 -3.48 -0.53 3.27
CA VAL A 235 -4.11 -1.50 2.36
C VAL A 235 -3.44 -1.55 1.00
N LEU A 236 -3.18 -2.77 0.52
CA LEU A 236 -2.86 -3.04 -0.88
C LEU A 236 -4.15 -3.07 -1.70
N THR A 237 -4.17 -2.42 -2.86
CA THR A 237 -5.30 -2.43 -3.79
C THR A 237 -4.92 -2.99 -5.16
N GLY A 238 -5.93 -3.40 -5.93
CA GLY A 238 -5.76 -3.87 -7.31
C GLY A 238 -5.88 -2.77 -8.37
N ARG A 239 -5.76 -1.49 -8.02
CA ARG A 239 -5.89 -0.37 -8.98
C ARG A 239 -4.63 -0.22 -9.83
N ARG A 240 -4.80 0.10 -11.12
CA ARG A 240 -3.72 0.33 -12.09
C ARG A 240 -3.99 1.55 -12.96
N ARG A 241 -2.95 2.22 -13.46
CA ARG A 241 -3.12 3.37 -14.38
C ARG A 241 -3.78 2.98 -15.69
N SER A 242 -3.45 1.79 -16.20
CA SER A 242 -4.02 1.25 -17.45
C SER A 242 -5.53 1.00 -17.42
N GLN A 243 -6.19 1.22 -16.29
CA GLN A 243 -7.64 1.11 -16.13
C GLN A 243 -8.39 2.42 -16.43
N GLY A 244 -7.69 3.50 -16.79
CA GLY A 244 -8.32 4.69 -17.36
C GLY A 244 -8.96 5.66 -16.36
N ALA A 245 -9.50 6.76 -16.90
CA ALA A 245 -10.32 7.75 -16.18
C ALA A 245 -9.59 8.33 -14.96
N LYS A 246 -10.18 8.21 -13.75
CA LYS A 246 -9.58 8.74 -12.52
C LYS A 246 -8.32 7.97 -12.08
N ARG A 247 -7.95 6.89 -12.78
CA ARG A 247 -6.80 6.04 -12.47
C ARG A 247 -5.53 6.42 -13.23
N ASP A 248 -5.60 7.25 -14.27
CA ASP A 248 -4.43 7.54 -15.12
C ASP A 248 -3.23 8.14 -14.36
N SER A 249 -3.51 8.93 -13.33
CA SER A 249 -2.51 9.60 -12.49
C SER A 249 -2.27 8.92 -11.13
N LEU A 250 -2.65 7.64 -10.99
CA LEU A 250 -2.49 6.90 -9.74
C LEU A 250 -1.04 6.89 -9.24
N ASP A 251 -0.84 7.26 -7.98
CA ASP A 251 0.43 7.06 -7.30
C ASP A 251 0.58 5.61 -6.81
N ILE A 252 1.83 5.20 -6.52
CA ILE A 252 2.08 3.90 -5.87
C ILE A 252 1.55 3.93 -4.43
N ILE A 253 1.77 5.04 -3.73
CA ILE A 253 1.29 5.30 -2.36
C ILE A 253 0.39 6.53 -2.38
N GLU A 254 -0.83 6.35 -1.90
CA GLU A 254 -1.79 7.40 -1.59
C GLU A 254 -2.09 7.38 -0.09
N VAL A 255 -2.46 8.52 0.48
CA VAL A 255 -2.98 8.61 1.85
C VAL A 255 -4.32 9.33 1.75
N ASP A 256 -5.38 8.72 2.29
CA ASP A 256 -6.70 9.37 2.32
C ASP A 256 -6.86 10.32 3.52
N GLU A 257 -8.00 10.99 3.58
CA GLU A 257 -8.29 12.02 4.59
C GLU A 257 -8.34 11.46 6.01
N ALA A 258 -8.69 10.17 6.14
CA ALA A 258 -8.67 9.44 7.41
C ALA A 258 -7.25 8.95 7.80
N GLY A 259 -6.24 9.19 6.96
CA GLY A 259 -4.86 8.77 7.20
C GLY A 259 -4.56 7.33 6.78
N LEU A 260 -5.50 6.63 6.13
CA LEU A 260 -5.27 5.27 5.64
C LEU A 260 -4.30 5.30 4.46
N ILE A 261 -3.22 4.51 4.56
CA ILE A 261 -2.23 4.38 3.49
C ILE A 261 -2.76 3.36 2.48
N LYS A 262 -2.90 3.76 1.21
CA LYS A 262 -3.30 2.90 0.09
C LYS A 262 -2.12 2.68 -0.83
N ILE A 263 -1.83 1.43 -1.16
CA ILE A 263 -0.72 1.05 -2.01
C ILE A 263 -1.23 0.34 -3.26
N ASN A 264 -0.75 0.76 -4.41
CA ASN A 264 -1.11 0.25 -5.73
C ASN A 264 0.14 -0.42 -6.36
N PRO A 265 0.53 -1.63 -5.91
CA PRO A 265 1.80 -2.25 -6.31
C PRO A 265 1.88 -2.52 -7.82
N LEU A 266 0.73 -2.66 -8.47
CA LEU A 266 0.59 -2.92 -9.90
C LEU A 266 0.26 -1.63 -10.69
N ALA A 267 0.47 -0.43 -10.14
CA ALA A 267 0.04 0.82 -10.78
C ALA A 267 0.58 0.98 -12.21
N SER A 268 1.82 0.53 -12.45
CA SER A 268 2.50 0.60 -13.75
C SER A 268 2.20 -0.55 -14.71
N TRP A 269 1.49 -1.61 -14.26
CA TRP A 269 1.20 -2.77 -15.10
C TRP A 269 0.01 -2.53 -16.03
N SER A 270 0.20 -2.92 -17.29
CA SER A 270 -0.88 -3.08 -18.27
C SER A 270 -1.75 -4.29 -17.95
N PHE A 271 -2.97 -4.32 -18.51
CA PHE A 271 -3.84 -5.51 -18.42
C PHE A 271 -3.15 -6.77 -18.96
N LYS A 272 -2.44 -6.64 -20.09
CA LYS A 272 -1.67 -7.72 -20.71
C LYS A 272 -0.64 -8.33 -19.74
N GLN A 273 0.15 -7.52 -19.05
CA GLN A 273 1.13 -8.01 -18.07
C GLN A 273 0.47 -8.77 -16.92
N VAL A 274 -0.69 -8.29 -16.45
CA VAL A 274 -1.47 -9.00 -15.41
C VAL A 274 -1.92 -10.37 -15.95
N GLN A 275 -2.48 -10.44 -17.15
CA GLN A 275 -2.92 -11.70 -17.75
C GLN A 275 -1.76 -12.68 -18.00
N GLU A 276 -0.62 -12.18 -18.48
CA GLU A 276 0.59 -12.96 -18.68
C GLU A 276 1.08 -13.56 -17.36
N TYR A 277 1.06 -12.79 -16.26
CA TYR A 277 1.41 -13.29 -14.94
C TYR A 277 0.43 -14.37 -14.46
N ILE A 278 -0.88 -14.13 -14.57
CA ILE A 278 -1.92 -15.09 -14.17
C ILE A 278 -1.69 -16.43 -14.87
N LYS A 279 -1.47 -16.39 -16.19
CA LYS A 279 -1.21 -17.58 -17.01
C LYS A 279 0.12 -18.25 -16.65
N ALA A 280 1.20 -17.49 -16.48
CA ALA A 280 2.53 -18.04 -16.23
C ALA A 280 2.66 -18.69 -14.84
N ASN A 281 1.79 -18.33 -13.88
CA ASN A 281 1.85 -18.79 -12.50
C ASN A 281 0.64 -19.64 -12.08
N ASP A 282 -0.22 -20.02 -13.04
CA ASP A 282 -1.44 -20.79 -12.82
C ASP A 282 -2.29 -20.23 -11.66
N VAL A 283 -2.43 -18.90 -11.63
CA VAL A 283 -3.21 -18.20 -10.61
C VAL A 283 -4.70 -18.41 -10.91
N PRO A 284 -5.52 -18.90 -9.95
CA PRO A 284 -6.96 -18.99 -10.14
C PRO A 284 -7.55 -17.63 -10.46
N TYR A 285 -8.39 -17.55 -11.49
CA TYR A 285 -9.08 -16.32 -11.89
C TYR A 285 -10.56 -16.58 -12.16
N ASN A 286 -11.35 -15.50 -12.25
CA ASN A 286 -12.79 -15.58 -12.45
C ASN A 286 -13.09 -16.04 -13.89
N GLU A 287 -13.83 -17.13 -14.06
CA GLU A 287 -14.20 -17.69 -15.37
C GLU A 287 -15.02 -16.71 -16.23
N LEU A 288 -15.64 -15.70 -15.62
CA LEU A 288 -16.30 -14.61 -16.36
C LEU A 288 -15.31 -13.82 -17.24
N LEU A 289 -14.02 -13.80 -16.90
CA LEU A 289 -13.00 -13.16 -17.73
C LEU A 289 -12.97 -13.74 -19.15
N ASP A 290 -13.09 -15.08 -19.26
CA ASP A 290 -13.10 -15.79 -20.54
C ASP A 290 -14.40 -15.55 -21.33
N ARG A 291 -15.44 -15.03 -20.65
CA ARG A 291 -16.72 -14.62 -21.23
C ARG A 291 -16.78 -13.11 -21.55
N GLY A 292 -15.64 -12.42 -21.48
CA GLY A 292 -15.52 -11.00 -21.82
C GLY A 292 -15.67 -10.03 -20.65
N TYR A 293 -15.79 -10.52 -19.41
CA TYR A 293 -15.86 -9.65 -18.22
C TYR A 293 -14.45 -9.26 -17.74
N LYS A 294 -13.88 -8.21 -18.33
CA LYS A 294 -12.54 -7.72 -17.96
C LYS A 294 -12.48 -7.05 -16.58
N SER A 295 -13.60 -6.53 -16.07
CA SER A 295 -13.73 -5.96 -14.72
C SER A 295 -15.04 -6.41 -14.07
N VAL A 296 -14.95 -7.18 -12.98
CA VAL A 296 -16.10 -7.79 -12.30
C VAL A 296 -16.39 -7.09 -10.96
N GLY A 297 -17.66 -6.82 -10.69
CA GLY A 297 -18.17 -6.41 -9.37
C GLY A 297 -19.57 -7.00 -9.17
N ASP A 298 -20.51 -6.22 -8.66
CA ASP A 298 -21.90 -6.67 -8.48
C ASP A 298 -22.57 -7.02 -9.82
N TRP A 299 -23.41 -8.06 -9.85
CA TRP A 299 -23.99 -8.60 -11.07
C TRP A 299 -24.88 -7.61 -11.84
N HIS A 300 -25.55 -6.71 -11.12
CA HIS A 300 -26.46 -5.70 -11.68
C HIS A 300 -25.74 -4.51 -12.32
N SER A 301 -24.43 -4.36 -12.08
CA SER A 301 -23.62 -3.22 -12.55
C SER A 301 -22.37 -3.65 -13.32
N THR A 302 -22.36 -4.89 -13.83
CA THR A 302 -21.27 -5.44 -14.62
C THR A 302 -21.77 -6.05 -15.92
N GLU A 303 -21.24 -5.57 -17.03
CA GLU A 303 -21.43 -6.13 -18.37
C GLU A 303 -20.10 -6.66 -18.95
N PRO A 304 -20.15 -7.62 -19.89
CA PRO A 304 -18.98 -7.98 -20.68
C PRO A 304 -18.61 -6.83 -21.63
N VAL A 305 -17.34 -6.77 -22.00
CA VAL A 305 -16.81 -5.81 -22.98
C VAL A 305 -16.35 -6.53 -24.24
N LYS A 306 -16.42 -5.84 -25.38
CA LYS A 306 -15.93 -6.32 -26.66
C LYS A 306 -14.41 -6.25 -26.74
N GLU A 307 -13.86 -6.94 -27.74
CA GLU A 307 -12.46 -6.79 -28.07
C GLU A 307 -12.14 -5.33 -28.44
N GLY A 308 -11.00 -4.82 -27.96
CA GLY A 308 -10.62 -3.41 -28.12
C GLY A 308 -11.33 -2.40 -27.21
N GLU A 309 -12.42 -2.74 -26.51
CA GLU A 309 -13.00 -1.86 -25.49
C GLU A 309 -12.15 -1.82 -24.22
N ASP A 310 -12.19 -0.68 -23.52
CA ASP A 310 -11.50 -0.44 -22.26
C ASP A 310 -11.85 -1.51 -21.21
N GLU A 311 -10.87 -1.86 -20.36
CA GLU A 311 -11.00 -2.89 -19.33
C GLU A 311 -12.22 -2.70 -18.42
N ARG A 312 -12.58 -1.44 -18.15
CA ARG A 312 -13.66 -1.07 -17.24
C ARG A 312 -14.91 -0.56 -17.95
N ALA A 313 -14.97 -0.59 -19.28
CA ALA A 313 -16.13 -0.13 -20.05
C ALA A 313 -17.45 -0.85 -19.71
N GLY A 314 -17.37 -2.08 -19.18
CA GLY A 314 -18.52 -2.85 -18.72
C GLY A 314 -19.04 -2.46 -17.34
N ARG A 315 -18.36 -1.56 -16.63
CA ARG A 315 -18.79 -1.03 -15.34
C ARG A 315 -19.62 0.23 -15.56
N TRP A 316 -20.79 0.30 -14.93
CA TRP A 316 -21.66 1.49 -14.94
C TRP A 316 -22.04 2.00 -16.34
N LYS A 317 -22.22 1.09 -17.28
CA LYS A 317 -22.59 1.43 -18.66
C LYS A 317 -23.89 2.23 -18.68
N GLY A 318 -23.83 3.44 -19.26
CA GLY A 318 -24.96 4.37 -19.29
C GLY A 318 -25.16 5.21 -18.02
N GLN A 319 -24.20 5.21 -17.08
CA GLN A 319 -24.21 6.05 -15.88
C GLN A 319 -23.04 7.06 -15.91
N GLU A 320 -23.12 8.14 -15.13
CA GLU A 320 -22.03 9.13 -14.97
C GLU A 320 -20.89 8.64 -14.05
N LYS A 321 -21.03 7.44 -13.48
CA LYS A 321 -20.14 6.89 -12.47
C LYS A 321 -18.89 6.26 -13.10
N SER A 322 -17.73 6.71 -12.64
CA SER A 322 -16.42 6.21 -13.11
C SER A 322 -15.61 5.46 -12.04
N GLU A 323 -15.97 5.63 -10.76
CA GLU A 323 -15.28 4.99 -9.63
C GLU A 323 -16.26 4.48 -8.58
N CYS A 324 -15.83 3.44 -7.85
CA CYS A 324 -16.59 2.87 -6.75
C CYS A 324 -16.51 3.78 -5.51
N GLY A 325 -17.59 3.83 -4.71
CA GLY A 325 -17.63 4.58 -3.44
C GLY A 325 -16.44 4.33 -2.50
N ILE A 326 -15.88 3.10 -2.47
CA ILE A 326 -14.71 2.71 -1.66
C ILE A 326 -13.45 3.56 -1.95
N HIS A 327 -13.34 4.13 -3.16
CA HIS A 327 -12.18 4.90 -3.59
C HIS A 327 -12.48 6.40 -3.78
N ASN A 328 -13.73 6.82 -3.56
CA ASN A 328 -14.09 8.22 -3.62
C ASN A 328 -13.67 8.91 -2.33
N LYS A 329 -13.09 10.10 -2.44
CA LYS A 329 -12.59 10.88 -1.29
C LYS A 329 -13.71 11.38 -0.37
N ARG A 330 -14.97 11.37 -0.81
CA ARG A 330 -16.05 12.18 -0.23
C ARG A 330 -17.38 11.44 -0.12
N MET A 331 -17.34 10.23 0.40
CA MET A 331 -18.55 9.56 0.87
C MET A 331 -18.45 9.50 2.39
N GLU A 332 -18.52 10.65 3.05
CA GLU A 332 -18.96 10.72 4.44
C GLU A 332 -20.43 11.16 4.38
N VAL A 333 -21.31 10.46 5.08
CA VAL A 333 -22.69 10.88 5.23
C VAL A 333 -22.69 12.26 5.89
N GLY A 334 -23.27 13.24 5.20
CA GLY A 334 -23.54 14.53 5.77
C GLY A 334 -24.31 14.39 7.08
N SER A 335 -23.73 14.92 8.15
CA SER A 335 -24.57 15.47 9.21
C SER A 335 -25.38 16.62 8.57
N PRO A 336 -26.71 16.71 8.79
CA PRO A 336 -27.48 17.86 8.30
C PRO A 336 -26.92 19.08 9.05
N GLU A 337 -26.20 19.98 8.36
CA GLU A 337 -25.00 20.60 8.97
C GLU A 337 -24.01 21.33 8.04
N SER A 338 -24.03 21.19 6.71
CA SER A 338 -23.01 21.87 5.90
C SER A 338 -23.40 22.10 4.44
N GLU A 339 -24.49 22.84 4.22
CA GLU A 339 -24.63 23.67 3.03
C GLU A 339 -24.67 25.12 3.49
N LYS A 340 -23.50 25.78 3.47
CA LYS A 340 -23.27 27.23 3.30
C LYS A 340 -21.87 27.60 3.78
N SER A 341 -20.89 27.45 2.90
CA SER A 341 -19.71 28.33 2.88
C SER A 341 -18.83 27.94 1.71
N ASP A 342 -19.20 28.38 0.51
CA ASP A 342 -18.26 28.52 -0.62
C ASP A 342 -18.89 29.47 -1.64
N GLU A 343 -19.12 30.71 -1.19
CA GLU A 343 -19.23 31.86 -2.08
C GLU A 343 -18.76 33.09 -1.31
N GLN A 344 -17.88 33.87 -1.94
CA GLN A 344 -17.25 35.12 -1.48
C GLN A 344 -15.88 35.00 -0.81
N VAL A 345 -14.86 34.68 -1.61
CA VAL A 345 -13.55 35.34 -1.47
C VAL A 345 -13.04 35.73 -2.85
N GLU A 346 -13.51 36.86 -3.38
CA GLU A 346 -12.78 37.66 -4.37
C GLU A 346 -13.05 39.15 -4.11
N HIS A 347 -11.97 39.91 -3.95
CA HIS A 347 -11.82 41.37 -3.95
C HIS A 347 -12.74 42.16 -2.99
N VAL A 348 -12.22 43.05 -2.14
CA VAL A 348 -11.84 44.41 -2.54
C VAL A 348 -10.89 45.03 -1.50
N SER A 349 -9.90 45.72 -2.04
CA SER A 349 -8.92 46.62 -1.44
C SER A 349 -9.51 47.88 -0.78
N GLU A 350 -8.81 48.31 0.27
CA GLU A 350 -8.59 49.71 0.70
C GLU A 350 -9.76 50.60 1.21
N THR A 351 -9.39 51.32 2.28
CA THR A 351 -9.95 52.57 2.83
C THR A 351 -11.16 52.45 3.77
N HIS A 352 -10.94 52.67 5.08
CA HIS A 352 -11.20 53.97 5.72
C HIS A 352 -10.83 53.96 7.21
N LEU A 353 -10.06 54.98 7.58
CA LEU A 353 -9.72 55.41 8.94
C LEU A 353 -10.98 55.74 9.76
N ARG A 354 -11.02 55.33 11.04
CA ARG A 354 -10.78 56.22 12.20
C ARG A 354 -10.89 55.48 13.55
N PRO A 355 -10.14 55.93 14.58
CA PRO A 355 -10.01 55.25 15.87
C PRO A 355 -10.95 55.81 16.94
N SER A 356 -11.22 55.02 17.97
CA SER A 356 -11.72 55.51 19.26
C SER A 356 -10.78 55.02 20.38
N THR A 357 -9.96 55.96 20.83
CA THR A 357 -9.11 55.96 22.02
C THR A 357 -9.93 56.01 23.31
N TYR A 358 -9.39 55.41 24.39
CA TYR A 358 -9.19 55.93 25.76
C TYR A 358 -8.81 54.71 26.63
N ALA A 359 -7.53 54.50 27.00
CA ALA A 359 -6.81 55.06 28.16
C ALA A 359 -6.93 54.14 29.41
N ILE A 360 -5.95 53.90 30.29
CA ILE A 360 -4.60 54.43 30.54
C ILE A 360 -3.96 53.62 31.72
N GLU A 361 -2.61 53.59 31.78
CA GLU A 361 -1.67 53.42 32.94
C GLU A 361 -1.67 52.13 33.79
N VAL A 362 -0.52 51.56 34.21
CA VAL A 362 0.85 52.07 34.45
C VAL A 362 1.91 51.13 33.88
#